data_AF-A0A8B7T017-F1
#
_entry.id   AF-A0A8B7T017-F1
#
_cell.length_a   1.000
_cell.length_b   1.000
_cell.length_c   1.000
_cell.angle_alpha   90.00
_cell.angle_beta   90.00
_cell.angle_gamma   90.00
#
_symmetry.space_group_name_H-M   'P 1'
#
loop_
_entity.id
_entity.type
_entity.pdbx_description
1 polymer ?
#
loop_
_entity_poly.entity_id
_entity_poly.type
_entity_poly.pdbx_seq_one_letter_code
_entity_poly.pdbx_strand_id
1 'polypeptide(L)'
;MAKVPDLFEDLKNCYSANEDYGSEIDQLSLNQKSFYDASYDPLHEDCMDKFTSLSTKEASKTSQLTFKESVVMVAGNGKVLKKRRLSFNQVITDDDLEAVANDPEEEIIQPRVAAPSSQSNIKYIFKNVIKQRCILNDTLHQTIIRDTSGPYLMAAALHDLDQAVKFDMGMYTSNDDSKLPVTLRISKTRLFLSAQEEDEPVLLKEMPETPKVIKDETNLLFFLEGHGTKNYFESVTHPTLFIATKQEHPVHMARGQPSITDFEILENQP
;
A
#
# COMPACT_ATOMS: atom_id res chain seq x y z
N MET A 1 33.54 -60.52 -5.93
CA MET A 1 33.49 -59.37 -6.85
C MET A 1 32.04 -58.92 -6.93
N ALA A 2 31.72 -57.69 -6.50
CA ALA A 2 30.37 -57.15 -6.61
C ALA A 2 30.18 -56.52 -7.99
N LYS A 3 29.00 -56.70 -8.59
CA LYS A 3 28.68 -56.22 -9.94
C LYS A 3 27.94 -54.88 -9.81
N VAL A 4 28.43 -53.84 -10.50
CA VAL A 4 27.82 -52.50 -10.50
C VAL A 4 26.67 -52.47 -11.52
N PRO A 5 25.47 -51.99 -11.18
CA PRO A 5 24.41 -51.74 -12.16
C PRO A 5 24.74 -50.50 -13.01
N ASP A 6 24.59 -50.61 -14.32
CA ASP A 6 24.69 -49.48 -15.25
C ASP A 6 23.30 -48.83 -15.41
N LEU A 7 23.23 -47.50 -15.38
CA LEU A 7 21.98 -46.75 -15.24
C LEU A 7 21.32 -46.39 -16.58
N PHE A 8 21.89 -46.81 -17.71
CA PHE A 8 21.53 -46.32 -19.05
C PHE A 8 20.60 -47.24 -19.87
N GLU A 9 20.23 -48.43 -19.40
CA GLU A 9 19.35 -49.34 -20.15
C GLU A 9 17.82 -49.10 -19.97
N ASP A 10 17.39 -48.49 -18.86
CA ASP A 10 15.95 -48.41 -18.50
C ASP A 10 15.13 -47.31 -19.21
N LEU A 11 15.74 -46.49 -20.07
CA LEU A 11 15.09 -45.34 -20.71
C LEU A 11 14.57 -45.58 -22.15
N LYS A 12 14.38 -46.84 -22.56
CA LYS A 12 14.05 -47.22 -23.95
C LYS A 12 12.61 -47.70 -24.23
N ASN A 13 11.70 -47.69 -23.26
CA ASN A 13 10.41 -48.42 -23.35
C ASN A 13 9.12 -47.56 -23.31
N CYS A 14 9.14 -46.26 -23.70
CA CYS A 14 7.95 -45.39 -23.66
C CYS A 14 7.67 -44.56 -24.94
N TYR A 15 8.04 -45.04 -26.14
CA TYR A 15 7.56 -44.46 -27.41
C TYR A 15 6.70 -45.46 -28.20
N SER A 16 5.38 -45.37 -27.99
CA SER A 16 4.37 -46.09 -28.77
C SER A 16 3.92 -45.22 -29.95
N ALA A 17 4.55 -45.40 -31.11
CA ALA A 17 4.09 -44.78 -32.35
C ALA A 17 2.89 -45.56 -32.92
N ASN A 18 1.69 -45.00 -32.79
CA ASN A 18 0.47 -45.48 -33.44
C ASN A 18 -0.17 -44.31 -34.22
N GLU A 19 0.24 -44.10 -35.47
CA GLU A 19 -0.50 -43.30 -36.45
C GLU A 19 -1.01 -44.24 -37.55
N ASP A 20 -2.25 -44.69 -37.41
CA ASP A 20 -2.95 -45.42 -38.48
C ASP A 20 -3.83 -44.46 -39.29
N TYR A 21 -3.69 -44.54 -40.61
CA TYR A 21 -4.32 -43.68 -41.61
C TYR A 21 -5.76 -44.10 -41.95
N GLY A 22 -6.62 -43.12 -42.27
CA GLY A 22 -7.90 -43.32 -42.98
C GLY A 22 -9.05 -42.48 -42.39
N SER A 23 -9.93 -41.84 -43.17
CA SER A 23 -10.02 -41.75 -44.63
C SER A 23 -10.69 -40.43 -45.06
N GLU A 24 -10.75 -40.18 -46.37
CA GLU A 24 -11.20 -38.93 -46.99
C GLU A 24 -12.72 -38.69 -46.93
N ILE A 25 -13.07 -37.40 -46.77
CA ILE A 25 -14.16 -36.65 -47.42
C ILE A 25 -15.58 -37.28 -47.42
N ASP A 26 -16.54 -36.61 -46.79
CA ASP A 26 -17.79 -36.32 -47.48
C ASP A 26 -18.35 -34.92 -47.17
N GLN A 27 -19.07 -34.35 -48.14
CA GLN A 27 -19.52 -32.96 -48.13
C GLN A 27 -20.89 -32.82 -47.45
N LEU A 28 -20.98 -32.01 -46.39
CA LEU A 28 -22.27 -31.48 -45.95
C LEU A 28 -22.20 -29.98 -45.64
N SER A 29 -22.78 -29.21 -46.55
CA SER A 29 -22.94 -27.77 -46.42
C SER A 29 -24.11 -27.46 -45.48
N LEU A 30 -23.88 -26.57 -44.50
CA LEU A 30 -24.96 -25.97 -43.74
C LEU A 30 -24.65 -24.51 -43.40
N ASN A 31 -25.37 -23.63 -44.09
CA ASN A 31 -25.30 -22.18 -43.91
C ASN A 31 -25.66 -21.79 -42.47
N GLN A 32 -24.79 -21.03 -41.80
CA GLN A 32 -25.22 -20.03 -40.83
C GLN A 32 -24.58 -18.69 -41.16
N LYS A 33 -25.42 -17.67 -41.39
CA LYS A 33 -25.00 -16.33 -41.77
C LYS A 33 -24.46 -15.60 -40.55
N SER A 34 -23.24 -15.09 -40.65
CA SER A 34 -22.80 -14.00 -39.78
C SER A 34 -23.59 -12.73 -40.13
N PHE A 35 -24.01 -11.99 -39.10
CA PHE A 35 -24.48 -10.62 -39.24
C PHE A 35 -23.51 -9.72 -38.49
N TYR A 36 -22.53 -9.20 -39.23
CA TYR A 36 -22.08 -7.80 -39.26
C TYR A 36 -20.70 -7.77 -39.93
N ASP A 37 -20.72 -7.32 -41.18
CA ASP A 37 -19.56 -6.95 -41.99
C ASP A 37 -19.37 -5.44 -41.86
N ALA A 38 -18.14 -5.01 -41.59
CA ALA A 38 -17.67 -3.62 -41.64
C ALA A 38 -16.15 -3.56 -41.47
N SER A 39 -15.40 -4.02 -42.47
CA SER A 39 -14.03 -3.54 -42.66
C SER A 39 -14.06 -2.10 -43.21
N TYR A 40 -13.11 -1.24 -42.83
CA TYR A 40 -12.39 -0.34 -43.76
C TYR A 40 -11.15 0.30 -43.11
N ASP A 41 -10.17 0.53 -43.98
CA ASP A 41 -8.74 0.83 -43.83
C ASP A 41 -8.29 2.08 -43.02
N PRO A 42 -6.97 2.20 -42.72
CA PRO A 42 -6.37 3.35 -42.06
C PRO A 42 -6.12 4.53 -43.03
N LEU A 43 -6.13 5.76 -42.51
CA LEU A 43 -5.69 6.95 -43.25
C LEU A 43 -4.71 7.82 -42.46
N HIS A 44 -3.92 8.57 -43.23
CA HIS A 44 -2.64 9.17 -42.89
C HIS A 44 -2.68 10.69 -43.12
N GLU A 45 -1.83 11.39 -42.38
CA GLU A 45 -1.13 12.62 -42.80
C GLU A 45 -1.75 14.00 -42.47
N ASP A 46 -0.82 14.94 -42.40
CA ASP A 46 -0.82 16.24 -41.75
C ASP A 46 -1.87 17.26 -42.21
N CYS A 47 -2.19 18.19 -41.31
CA CYS A 47 -2.49 19.56 -41.72
C CYS A 47 -2.05 20.60 -40.66
N MET A 48 -0.97 21.31 -40.96
CA MET A 48 -0.65 22.61 -40.36
C MET A 48 -1.33 23.72 -41.17
N ASP A 49 -2.07 24.64 -40.54
CA ASP A 49 -1.71 26.07 -40.59
C ASP A 49 -2.61 27.03 -39.77
N LYS A 50 -1.95 28.02 -39.14
CA LYS A 50 -2.30 29.45 -39.01
C LYS A 50 -3.55 29.99 -38.27
N PHE A 51 -3.20 30.78 -37.23
CA PHE A 51 -3.82 32.04 -36.76
C PHE A 51 -5.24 31.96 -36.14
N THR A 52 -5.64 32.81 -35.18
CA THR A 52 -5.20 34.17 -34.81
C THR A 52 -5.06 34.41 -33.30
N SER A 53 -4.21 35.37 -32.94
CA SER A 53 -4.18 36.03 -31.62
C SER A 53 -5.36 36.98 -31.45
N LEU A 54 -5.91 37.10 -30.23
CA LEU A 54 -6.62 38.31 -29.82
C LEU A 54 -6.39 38.63 -28.34
N SER A 55 -5.67 39.71 -28.10
CA SER A 55 -5.35 40.27 -26.78
C SER A 55 -6.33 41.39 -26.44
N THR A 56 -6.92 41.37 -25.25
CA THR A 56 -7.53 42.55 -24.62
C THR A 56 -7.25 42.61 -23.11
N LYS A 57 -6.45 43.61 -22.74
CA LYS A 57 -6.51 44.35 -21.46
C LYS A 57 -7.83 45.14 -21.41
N GLU A 58 -8.35 45.79 -20.35
CA GLU A 58 -8.06 46.03 -18.92
C GLU A 58 -9.40 46.61 -18.33
N ALA A 59 -9.70 46.80 -17.05
CA ALA A 59 -9.00 46.70 -15.76
C ALA A 59 -10.02 46.58 -14.58
N SER A 60 -9.51 46.42 -13.36
CA SER A 60 -10.09 46.87 -12.08
C SER A 60 -11.43 46.31 -11.56
N LYS A 61 -11.36 45.65 -10.39
CA LYS A 61 -12.07 46.10 -9.18
C LYS A 61 -11.47 45.45 -7.92
N THR A 62 -11.03 46.28 -6.99
CA THR A 62 -10.64 45.88 -5.64
C THR A 62 -11.88 45.44 -4.85
N SER A 63 -11.80 44.35 -4.09
CA SER A 63 -12.78 44.04 -3.05
C SER A 63 -12.13 44.14 -1.68
N GLN A 64 -12.63 45.07 -0.86
CA GLN A 64 -12.24 45.17 0.54
C GLN A 64 -12.98 44.08 1.33
N LEU A 65 -12.25 43.08 1.82
CA LEU A 65 -12.76 42.17 2.84
C LEU A 65 -12.81 42.91 4.19
N THR A 66 -13.97 43.47 4.49
CA THR A 66 -14.32 43.93 5.84
C THR A 66 -15.00 42.79 6.58
N PHE A 67 -14.37 42.27 7.63
CA PHE A 67 -15.01 41.31 8.52
C PHE A 67 -16.18 41.98 9.24
N LYS A 68 -17.38 41.46 9.03
CA LYS A 68 -18.60 41.90 9.71
C LYS A 68 -19.10 40.77 10.59
N GLU A 69 -19.01 40.97 11.90
CA GLU A 69 -19.48 40.03 12.91
C GLU A 69 -21.00 39.80 12.76
N SER A 70 -21.39 38.56 12.46
CA SER A 70 -22.78 38.19 12.22
C SER A 70 -23.36 37.53 13.46
N VAL A 71 -23.87 38.33 14.39
CA VAL A 71 -24.70 37.83 15.51
C VAL A 71 -26.02 37.30 14.95
N VAL A 72 -26.15 35.98 14.84
CA VAL A 72 -27.38 35.32 14.40
C VAL A 72 -28.35 35.20 15.59
N MET A 73 -29.35 36.09 15.65
CA MET A 73 -30.51 35.88 16.53
C MET A 73 -31.46 34.85 15.90
N VAL A 74 -31.45 33.62 16.44
CA VAL A 74 -32.48 32.62 16.15
C VAL A 74 -33.66 32.84 17.11
N ALA A 75 -34.76 33.40 16.61
CA ALA A 75 -36.05 33.35 17.27
C ALA A 75 -36.91 32.25 16.63
N GLY A 76 -37.34 31.26 17.40
CA GLY A 76 -38.05 30.09 16.84
C GLY A 76 -38.50 29.05 17.87
N ASN A 77 -39.54 29.39 18.65
CA ASN A 77 -40.50 28.48 19.29
C ASN A 77 -39.98 27.14 19.89
N GLY A 78 -39.47 27.20 21.12
CA GLY A 78 -39.24 26.03 21.99
C GLY A 78 -39.80 26.27 23.41
N LYS A 79 -40.37 25.24 24.04
CA LYS A 79 -41.06 25.37 25.34
C LYS A 79 -40.11 25.81 26.47
N VAL A 80 -40.45 26.87 27.19
CA VAL A 80 -39.66 27.39 28.31
C VAL A 80 -39.72 26.44 29.52
N LEU A 81 -38.63 25.74 29.79
CA LEU A 81 -38.42 25.07 31.08
C LEU A 81 -37.95 26.10 32.13
N LYS A 82 -38.75 26.28 33.19
CA LYS A 82 -38.43 27.22 34.28
C LYS A 82 -37.18 26.75 35.04
N LYS A 83 -36.03 27.39 34.82
CA LYS A 83 -34.88 27.23 35.73
C LYS A 83 -35.17 27.95 37.05
N ARG A 84 -35.21 27.17 38.14
CA ARG A 84 -35.33 27.67 39.51
C ARG A 84 -34.03 28.41 39.86
N ARG A 85 -34.08 29.72 40.12
CA ARG A 85 -32.94 30.43 40.72
C ARG A 85 -32.83 29.98 42.18
N LEU A 86 -31.70 29.38 42.54
CA LEU A 86 -31.30 29.23 43.94
C LEU A 86 -30.56 30.51 44.33
N SER A 87 -31.16 31.29 45.22
CA SER A 87 -30.53 32.46 45.83
C SER A 87 -29.81 32.01 47.11
N PHE A 88 -28.48 31.95 47.07
CA PHE A 88 -27.68 31.83 48.29
C PHE A 88 -27.60 33.19 48.98
N ASN A 89 -28.50 33.41 49.93
CA ASN A 89 -28.36 34.45 50.95
C ASN A 89 -28.07 33.73 52.28
N GLN A 90 -26.82 33.37 52.52
CA GLN A 90 -26.38 32.86 53.82
C GLN A 90 -25.03 33.48 54.13
N VAL A 91 -24.95 34.16 55.28
CA VAL A 91 -23.72 34.78 55.77
C VAL A 91 -22.87 33.67 56.37
N ILE A 92 -21.73 33.40 55.75
CA ILE A 92 -20.74 32.45 56.26
C ILE A 92 -20.17 33.02 57.56
N THR A 93 -20.17 32.20 58.61
CA THR A 93 -19.55 32.52 59.91
C THR A 93 -18.43 31.50 60.16
N ASP A 94 -17.38 31.91 60.88
CA ASP A 94 -16.07 31.23 60.90
C ASP A 94 -16.10 29.79 61.48
N ASP A 95 -17.16 29.42 62.21
CA ASP A 95 -17.34 28.08 62.82
C ASP A 95 -17.65 26.96 61.79
N ASP A 96 -18.03 27.27 60.55
CA ASP A 96 -18.37 26.26 59.52
C ASP A 96 -17.13 25.58 58.88
N LEU A 97 -15.90 25.97 59.27
CA LEU A 97 -14.65 25.48 58.66
C LEU A 97 -14.00 24.26 59.36
N GLU A 98 -14.43 23.88 60.57
CA GLU A 98 -13.80 22.76 61.31
C GLU A 98 -14.36 21.36 60.95
N ALA A 99 -15.30 21.26 60.01
CA ALA A 99 -15.95 20.00 59.62
C ALA A 99 -15.28 19.23 58.47
N VAL A 100 -14.10 19.67 57.98
CA VAL A 100 -13.38 19.02 56.85
C VAL A 100 -12.06 18.38 57.31
N ALA A 101 -12.13 17.66 58.44
CA ALA A 101 -11.07 16.76 58.89
C ALA A 101 -11.68 15.43 59.34
N ASN A 102 -11.09 14.34 58.85
CA ASN A 102 -11.43 12.93 59.12
C ASN A 102 -12.63 12.35 58.34
N ASP A 103 -12.43 12.10 57.04
CA ASP A 103 -13.05 10.96 56.36
C ASP A 103 -11.95 10.18 55.60
N PRO A 104 -11.61 8.93 55.98
CA PRO A 104 -10.43 8.23 55.48
C PRO A 104 -10.73 7.22 54.34
N GLU A 105 -11.80 7.41 53.56
CA GLU A 105 -12.22 6.41 52.55
C GLU A 105 -12.73 6.98 51.21
N GLU A 106 -12.26 8.16 50.78
CA GLU A 106 -12.46 8.60 49.37
C GLU A 106 -11.43 7.95 48.43
N GLU A 107 -11.85 6.87 47.77
CA GLU A 107 -11.10 6.21 46.70
C GLU A 107 -10.92 7.18 45.51
N ILE A 108 -9.69 7.68 45.32
CA ILE A 108 -9.37 8.64 44.25
C ILE A 108 -9.68 8.00 42.90
N ILE A 109 -10.79 8.43 42.28
CA ILE A 109 -11.18 8.02 40.94
C ILE A 109 -10.08 8.49 39.97
N GLN A 110 -9.14 7.61 39.67
CA GLN A 110 -8.17 7.85 38.62
C GLN A 110 -8.93 8.08 37.32
N PRO A 111 -8.68 9.19 36.59
CA PRO A 111 -9.20 9.32 35.25
C PRO A 111 -8.65 8.15 34.45
N ARG A 112 -9.53 7.29 33.93
CA ARG A 112 -9.14 6.25 32.98
C ARG A 112 -8.62 6.97 31.75
N VAL A 113 -7.30 7.18 31.70
CA VAL A 113 -6.61 7.80 30.57
C VAL A 113 -7.01 7.00 29.34
N ALA A 114 -7.83 7.61 28.49
CA ALA A 114 -8.11 7.04 27.18
C ALA A 114 -6.76 6.76 26.53
N ALA A 115 -6.56 5.54 26.03
CA ALA A 115 -5.35 5.20 25.31
C ALA A 115 -5.10 6.32 24.29
N PRO A 116 -3.88 6.90 24.26
CA PRO A 116 -3.64 8.03 23.38
C PRO A 116 -3.92 7.53 21.96
N SER A 117 -4.97 8.07 21.35
CA SER A 117 -5.18 7.96 19.91
C SER A 117 -4.16 8.86 19.25
N SER A 118 -2.88 8.48 19.38
CA SER A 118 -1.74 9.12 18.79
C SER A 118 -1.71 8.81 17.30
N GLN A 119 -2.72 9.33 16.60
CA GLN A 119 -2.54 9.83 15.24
C GLN A 119 -1.55 10.99 15.33
N SER A 120 -0.28 10.63 15.52
CA SER A 120 0.82 11.53 15.29
C SER A 120 0.70 11.97 13.83
N ASN A 121 0.56 13.28 13.60
CA ASN A 121 0.43 13.86 12.26
C ASN A 121 1.78 13.83 11.53
N ILE A 122 2.45 12.66 11.52
CA ILE A 122 3.72 12.43 10.85
C ILE A 122 3.44 12.50 9.35
N LYS A 123 4.06 13.49 8.73
CA LYS A 123 3.95 13.73 7.30
C LYS A 123 5.22 13.20 6.65
N TYR A 124 5.07 12.20 5.80
CA TYR A 124 6.16 11.70 4.97
C TYR A 124 6.17 12.47 3.65
N ILE A 125 7.32 13.03 3.29
CA ILE A 125 7.49 13.83 2.06
C ILE A 125 8.43 13.07 1.13
N PHE A 126 7.98 12.80 -0.09
CA PHE A 126 8.80 12.11 -1.11
C PHE A 126 10.02 12.97 -1.48
N LYS A 127 11.18 12.32 -1.59
CA LYS A 127 12.42 12.98 -2.05
C LYS A 127 12.85 12.51 -3.43
N ASN A 128 13.17 11.23 -3.57
CA ASN A 128 13.70 10.65 -4.80
C ASN A 128 13.51 9.13 -4.83
N VAL A 129 13.78 8.51 -5.98
CA VAL A 129 13.92 7.05 -6.09
C VAL A 129 15.39 6.72 -5.84
N ILE A 130 15.68 5.88 -4.84
CA ILE A 130 17.05 5.55 -4.40
C ILE A 130 17.59 4.27 -5.04
N LYS A 131 16.71 3.34 -5.44
CA LYS A 131 17.06 2.16 -6.25
C LYS A 131 15.99 1.98 -7.33
N GLN A 132 16.42 1.66 -8.56
CA GLN A 132 15.53 1.43 -9.70
C GLN A 132 15.69 0.00 -10.21
N ARG A 133 14.57 -0.64 -10.55
CA ARG A 133 14.52 -2.02 -11.05
C ARG A 133 15.35 -3.03 -10.23
N CYS A 134 15.45 -2.84 -8.91
CA CYS A 134 16.15 -3.78 -8.05
C CYS A 134 15.32 -5.04 -7.82
N ILE A 135 15.99 -6.16 -7.55
CA ILE A 135 15.36 -7.45 -7.26
C ILE A 135 15.58 -7.75 -5.77
N LEU A 136 14.57 -8.30 -5.12
CA LEU A 136 14.63 -8.75 -3.72
C LEU A 136 14.76 -10.27 -3.70
N ASN A 137 15.85 -10.75 -3.10
CA ASN A 137 16.10 -12.16 -2.83
C ASN A 137 16.09 -12.41 -1.32
N ASP A 138 15.46 -13.50 -0.87
CA ASP A 138 15.55 -13.93 0.52
C ASP A 138 16.84 -14.73 0.82
N THR A 139 17.04 -15.12 2.08
CA THR A 139 18.23 -15.91 2.49
C THR A 139 18.28 -17.34 1.98
N LEU A 140 17.21 -17.85 1.37
CA LEU A 140 17.22 -19.12 0.64
C LEU A 140 17.50 -18.92 -0.86
N HIS A 141 17.92 -17.71 -1.26
CA HIS A 141 18.11 -17.26 -2.64
C HIS A 141 16.84 -17.40 -3.50
N GLN A 142 15.66 -17.34 -2.88
CA GLN A 142 14.39 -17.25 -3.59
C GLN A 142 14.12 -15.80 -3.94
N THR A 143 13.71 -15.56 -5.18
CA THR A 143 13.41 -14.24 -5.70
C THR A 143 11.92 -13.97 -5.63
N ILE A 144 11.53 -12.73 -5.35
CA ILE A 144 10.12 -12.33 -5.39
C ILE A 144 9.61 -12.35 -6.84
N ILE A 145 8.56 -13.13 -7.08
CA ILE A 145 7.83 -13.25 -8.35
C ILE A 145 6.38 -12.82 -8.17
N ARG A 146 5.67 -12.56 -9.27
CA ARG A 146 4.21 -12.56 -9.24
C ARG A 146 3.70 -13.98 -9.26
N ASP A 147 2.66 -14.24 -8.48
CA ASP A 147 1.86 -15.45 -8.63
C ASP A 147 1.25 -15.49 -10.05
N THR A 148 1.20 -16.68 -10.65
CA THR A 148 0.55 -16.91 -11.95
C THR A 148 -0.95 -17.17 -11.80
N SER A 149 -1.40 -17.53 -10.60
CA SER A 149 -2.78 -17.89 -10.27
C SER A 149 -3.58 -16.79 -9.58
N GLY A 150 -2.92 -15.74 -9.09
CA GLY A 150 -3.53 -14.70 -8.25
C GLY A 150 -2.85 -13.34 -8.30
N PRO A 151 -3.40 -12.33 -7.60
CA PRO A 151 -2.87 -10.96 -7.57
C PRO A 151 -1.66 -10.78 -6.63
N TYR A 152 -1.19 -11.87 -6.00
CA TYR A 152 -0.21 -11.86 -4.93
C TYR A 152 1.23 -11.96 -5.44
N LEU A 153 2.18 -11.74 -4.53
CA LEU A 153 3.58 -12.03 -4.72
C LEU A 153 3.94 -13.34 -4.03
N MET A 154 4.88 -14.09 -4.60
CA MET A 154 5.45 -15.30 -3.99
C MET A 154 6.97 -15.24 -4.04
N ALA A 155 7.64 -16.07 -3.24
CA ALA A 155 9.08 -16.32 -3.36
C ALA A 155 9.29 -17.65 -4.10
N ALA A 156 10.21 -17.66 -5.07
CA ALA A 156 10.61 -18.87 -5.78
C ALA A 156 12.07 -18.80 -6.22
N ALA A 157 12.77 -19.93 -6.25
CA ALA A 157 14.09 -20.00 -6.87
C ALA A 157 13.96 -19.84 -8.40
N LEU A 158 14.57 -18.79 -8.95
CA LEU A 158 14.53 -18.49 -10.38
C LEU A 158 15.87 -18.79 -11.08
N HIS A 159 15.80 -19.41 -12.25
CA HIS A 159 16.93 -19.50 -13.18
C HIS A 159 17.02 -18.28 -14.11
N ASP A 160 15.90 -17.61 -14.37
CA ASP A 160 15.79 -16.46 -15.27
C ASP A 160 15.34 -15.21 -14.48
N LEU A 161 16.24 -14.25 -14.36
CA LEU A 161 16.01 -13.00 -13.62
C LEU A 161 15.13 -11.98 -14.36
N ASP A 162 14.71 -12.24 -15.60
CA ASP A 162 13.70 -11.40 -16.26
C ASP A 162 12.26 -11.73 -15.83
N GLN A 163 12.03 -12.89 -15.23
CA GLN A 163 10.75 -13.27 -14.59
C GLN A 163 10.60 -12.70 -13.17
N ALA A 164 11.70 -12.21 -12.57
CA ALA A 164 11.71 -11.59 -11.26
C ALA A 164 10.91 -10.28 -11.22
N VAL A 165 10.23 -10.01 -10.10
CA VAL A 165 9.61 -8.70 -9.87
C VAL A 165 10.71 -7.67 -9.59
N LYS A 166 10.82 -6.71 -10.50
CA LYS A 166 11.76 -5.59 -10.41
C LYS A 166 11.04 -4.43 -9.71
N PHE A 167 11.66 -3.87 -8.68
CA PHE A 167 11.10 -2.81 -7.83
C PHE A 167 11.83 -1.47 -8.01
N ASP A 168 11.09 -0.38 -7.92
CA ASP A 168 11.60 0.97 -7.73
C ASP A 168 11.36 1.37 -6.27
N MET A 169 12.42 1.75 -5.57
CA MET A 169 12.39 2.11 -4.15
C MET A 169 12.37 3.62 -3.98
N GLY A 170 11.21 4.17 -3.59
CA GLY A 170 11.02 5.61 -3.38
C GLY A 170 11.28 6.01 -1.94
N MET A 171 12.23 6.92 -1.70
CA MET A 171 12.60 7.43 -0.36
C MET A 171 11.74 8.63 0.04
N TYR A 172 11.33 8.65 1.30
CA TYR A 172 10.62 9.75 1.95
C TYR A 172 11.46 10.31 3.11
N THR A 173 11.10 11.49 3.59
CA THR A 173 11.56 12.01 4.89
C THR A 173 10.39 12.36 5.79
N SER A 174 10.54 12.02 7.08
CA SER A 174 9.68 12.37 8.20
C SER A 174 10.29 13.51 9.02
N ASN A 175 9.65 13.88 10.14
CA ASN A 175 10.26 14.75 11.16
C ASN A 175 11.26 13.99 12.06
N ASP A 176 11.26 12.66 11.98
CA ASP A 176 12.23 11.77 12.60
C ASP A 176 13.17 11.27 11.49
N ASP A 177 14.47 11.47 11.70
CA ASP A 177 15.56 11.10 10.79
C ASP A 177 16.25 9.77 11.22
N SER A 178 15.79 9.11 12.28
CA SER A 178 16.41 7.88 12.82
C SER A 178 16.15 6.64 11.97
N LYS A 179 15.02 6.59 11.26
CA LYS A 179 14.64 5.52 10.33
C LYS A 179 14.50 6.04 8.90
N LEU A 180 14.68 5.16 7.92
CA LEU A 180 14.60 5.50 6.50
C LEU A 180 13.27 5.01 5.89
N PRO A 181 12.22 5.84 5.81
CA PRO A 181 10.94 5.43 5.24
C PRO A 181 11.01 5.35 3.71
N VAL A 182 10.64 4.20 3.16
CA VAL A 182 10.61 3.90 1.73
C VAL A 182 9.27 3.32 1.29
N THR A 183 8.94 3.50 0.01
CA THR A 183 7.87 2.78 -0.69
C THR A 183 8.48 1.81 -1.69
N LEU A 184 7.87 0.64 -1.86
CA LEU A 184 8.23 -0.32 -2.90
C LEU A 184 7.17 -0.27 -4.00
N ARG A 185 7.56 0.09 -5.22
CA ARG A 185 6.70 0.09 -6.41
C ARG A 185 7.20 -0.94 -7.41
N ILE A 186 6.32 -1.72 -8.05
CA ILE A 186 6.74 -2.59 -9.14
C ILE A 186 7.11 -1.75 -10.37
N SER A 187 8.35 -1.87 -10.84
CA SER A 187 8.91 -1.05 -11.92
C SER A 187 8.06 -1.10 -13.19
N LYS A 188 7.99 0.03 -13.91
CA LYS A 188 7.12 0.26 -15.07
C LYS A 188 5.61 0.17 -14.81
N THR A 189 5.17 -0.04 -13.56
CA THR A 189 3.74 -0.10 -13.19
C THR A 189 3.37 0.98 -12.17
N ARG A 190 2.07 1.05 -11.86
CA ARG A 190 1.47 1.91 -10.84
C ARG A 190 1.18 1.19 -9.51
N LEU A 191 1.67 -0.03 -9.36
CA LEU A 191 1.37 -0.90 -8.23
C LEU A 191 2.41 -0.76 -7.13
N PHE A 192 1.97 -0.30 -5.97
CA PHE A 192 2.75 -0.13 -4.76
C PHE A 192 2.45 -1.27 -3.79
N LEU A 193 3.47 -1.71 -3.06
CA LEU A 193 3.33 -2.68 -2.00
C LEU A 193 2.62 -2.04 -0.80
N SER A 194 1.63 -2.73 -0.24
CA SER A 194 0.89 -2.32 0.94
C SER A 194 0.97 -3.40 2.00
N ALA A 195 1.50 -3.05 3.18
CA ALA A 195 1.40 -3.85 4.39
C ALA A 195 -0.07 -4.10 4.74
N GLN A 196 -0.32 -5.28 5.32
CA GLN A 196 -1.59 -5.71 5.93
C GLN A 196 -1.33 -6.09 7.39
N GLU A 197 -2.30 -6.74 8.04
CA GLU A 197 -2.15 -7.29 9.39
C GLU A 197 -1.18 -8.50 9.41
N GLU A 198 -0.93 -9.02 10.62
CA GLU A 198 -0.03 -10.16 10.83
C GLU A 198 -0.50 -11.45 10.14
N ASP A 199 0.43 -12.17 9.53
CA ASP A 199 0.25 -13.37 8.69
C ASP A 199 -0.60 -13.16 7.41
N GLU A 200 -1.06 -11.93 7.12
CA GLU A 200 -1.79 -11.61 5.90
C GLU A 200 -0.86 -11.32 4.70
N PRO A 201 -1.24 -11.73 3.47
CA PRO A 201 -0.44 -11.51 2.26
C PRO A 201 -0.35 -10.01 1.93
N VAL A 202 0.84 -9.56 1.52
CA VAL A 202 1.03 -8.17 1.08
C VAL A 202 0.20 -7.87 -0.17
N LEU A 203 -0.46 -6.71 -0.19
CA LEU A 203 -1.32 -6.32 -1.32
C LEU A 203 -0.60 -5.36 -2.27
N LEU A 204 -1.01 -5.40 -3.54
CA LEU A 204 -0.57 -4.47 -4.58
C LEU A 204 -1.64 -3.40 -4.80
N LYS A 205 -1.45 -2.22 -4.20
CA LYS A 205 -2.36 -1.08 -4.33
C LYS A 205 -1.97 -0.24 -5.55
N GLU A 206 -2.90 -0.02 -6.47
CA GLU A 206 -2.67 0.88 -7.60
C GLU A 206 -2.78 2.35 -7.20
N MET A 207 -1.83 3.18 -7.66
CA MET A 207 -1.83 4.62 -7.47
C MET A 207 -1.69 5.38 -8.80
N PRO A 208 -2.42 6.49 -9.01
CA PRO A 208 -2.34 7.25 -10.26
C PRO A 208 -0.95 7.82 -10.52
N GLU A 209 -0.26 8.27 -9.46
CA GLU A 209 1.11 8.77 -9.46
C GLU A 209 1.82 8.36 -8.16
N THR A 210 3.15 8.47 -8.10
CA THR A 210 3.89 8.31 -6.83
C THR A 210 3.45 9.39 -5.83
N PRO A 211 2.93 9.02 -4.64
CA PRO A 211 2.44 10.01 -3.67
C PRO A 211 3.54 10.97 -3.21
N LYS A 212 3.42 12.27 -3.52
CA LYS A 212 4.40 13.29 -3.11
C LYS A 212 4.43 13.51 -1.60
N VAL A 213 3.30 13.24 -0.94
CA VAL A 213 3.12 13.34 0.51
C VAL A 213 2.23 12.18 0.94
N ILE A 214 2.63 11.48 2.01
CA ILE A 214 1.81 10.48 2.69
C ILE A 214 1.55 10.97 4.12
N LYS A 215 0.32 10.77 4.60
CA LYS A 215 -0.13 11.08 5.96
C LYS A 215 -0.89 9.90 6.54
N ASP A 216 -2.00 9.54 5.92
CA ASP A 216 -2.96 8.57 6.46
C ASP A 216 -2.72 7.17 5.89
N GLU A 217 -2.20 7.08 4.66
CA GLU A 217 -1.89 5.81 3.98
C GLU A 217 -0.47 5.30 4.33
N THR A 218 -0.16 5.21 5.62
CA THR A 218 1.15 4.73 6.12
C THR A 218 1.44 3.28 5.77
N ASN A 219 0.45 2.49 5.34
CA ASN A 219 0.61 1.08 5.00
C ASN A 219 1.40 0.85 3.70
N LEU A 220 1.60 1.90 2.90
CA LEU A 220 2.50 1.89 1.73
C LEU A 220 3.97 2.11 2.10
N LEU A 221 4.24 2.53 3.33
CA LEU A 221 5.57 2.86 3.82
C LEU A 221 6.16 1.73 4.66
N PHE A 222 7.44 1.48 4.43
CA PHE A 222 8.27 0.57 5.20
C PHE A 222 9.52 1.32 5.65
N PHE A 223 9.98 1.12 6.88
CA PHE A 223 11.31 1.54 7.27
C PHE A 223 12.33 0.52 6.74
N LEU A 224 13.28 1.02 5.94
CA LEU A 224 14.41 0.22 5.46
C LEU A 224 15.52 0.24 6.51
N GLU A 225 15.89 -0.95 7.00
CA GLU A 225 17.02 -1.15 7.91
C GLU A 225 18.02 -2.13 7.28
N GLY A 226 19.30 -1.76 7.24
CA GLY A 226 20.36 -2.55 6.61
C GLY A 226 21.40 -3.04 7.62
N HIS A 227 21.61 -4.36 7.68
CA HIS A 227 22.62 -5.02 8.51
C HIS A 227 23.57 -5.84 7.61
N GLY A 228 24.68 -5.22 7.20
CA GLY A 228 25.62 -5.82 6.24
C GLY A 228 25.01 -5.90 4.84
N THR A 229 24.87 -7.12 4.29
CA THR A 229 24.19 -7.36 3.00
C THR A 229 22.67 -7.55 3.15
N LYS A 230 22.18 -7.76 4.38
CA LYS A 230 20.78 -8.05 4.68
C LYS A 230 19.99 -6.77 4.90
N ASN A 231 18.79 -6.71 4.35
CA ASN A 231 17.89 -5.57 4.42
C ASN A 231 16.53 -6.05 4.96
N TYR A 232 15.96 -5.27 5.87
CA TYR A 232 14.67 -5.50 6.50
C TYR A 232 13.73 -4.35 6.14
N PHE A 233 12.45 -4.69 6.00
CA PHE A 233 11.38 -3.75 5.64
C PHE A 233 10.29 -3.80 6.71
N GLU A 234 10.48 -3.04 7.79
CA GLU A 234 9.51 -2.90 8.89
C GLU A 234 8.30 -2.05 8.44
N SER A 235 7.07 -2.48 8.69
CA SER A 235 5.88 -1.68 8.36
C SER A 235 5.78 -0.43 9.23
N VAL A 236 5.57 0.73 8.61
CA VAL A 236 5.31 1.98 9.34
C VAL A 236 3.97 1.93 10.09
N THR A 237 2.99 1.17 9.58
CA THR A 237 1.66 1.02 10.21
C THR A 237 1.68 0.01 11.36
N HIS A 238 2.51 -1.03 11.24
CA HIS A 238 2.64 -2.09 12.25
C HIS A 238 4.14 -2.26 12.62
N PRO A 239 4.70 -1.45 13.54
CA PRO A 239 6.14 -1.37 13.85
C PRO A 239 6.82 -2.63 14.45
N THR A 240 6.19 -3.79 14.32
CA THR A 240 6.73 -5.10 14.69
C THR A 240 6.62 -6.14 13.57
N LEU A 241 5.99 -5.77 12.44
CA LEU A 241 5.82 -6.63 11.28
C LEU A 241 6.78 -6.22 10.17
N PHE A 242 7.40 -7.21 9.55
CA PHE A 242 8.29 -7.06 8.41
C PHE A 242 7.66 -7.74 7.19
N ILE A 243 8.04 -7.29 5.99
CA ILE A 243 7.82 -8.10 4.78
C ILE A 243 8.53 -9.43 4.97
N ALA A 244 7.87 -10.54 4.66
CA ALA A 244 8.40 -11.88 4.88
C ALA A 244 8.07 -12.86 3.75
N THR A 245 8.99 -13.80 3.49
CA THR A 245 8.78 -14.96 2.61
C THR A 245 8.63 -16.23 3.44
N LYS A 246 7.93 -17.21 2.87
CA LYS A 246 7.77 -18.56 3.42
C LYS A 246 7.49 -19.52 2.27
N GLN A 247 8.08 -20.71 2.30
CA GLN A 247 7.93 -21.71 1.25
C GLN A 247 6.45 -22.00 0.96
N GLU A 248 6.07 -22.03 -0.32
CA GLU A 248 4.71 -22.31 -0.81
C GLU A 248 3.61 -21.36 -0.31
N HIS A 249 3.98 -20.23 0.29
CA HIS A 249 3.05 -19.19 0.74
C HIS A 249 3.29 -17.87 -0.01
N PRO A 250 2.27 -16.99 -0.12
CA PRO A 250 2.49 -15.62 -0.55
C PRO A 250 3.49 -14.87 0.34
N VAL A 251 4.10 -13.82 -0.22
CA VAL A 251 4.78 -12.80 0.57
C VAL A 251 3.75 -12.15 1.50
N HIS A 252 4.06 -12.08 2.79
CA HIS A 252 3.12 -11.70 3.85
C HIS A 252 3.83 -10.82 4.89
N MET A 253 3.07 -10.29 5.84
CA MET A 253 3.61 -9.54 6.98
C MET A 253 3.84 -10.47 8.17
N ALA A 254 5.06 -10.53 8.72
CA ALA A 254 5.38 -11.39 9.87
C ALA A 254 6.37 -10.72 10.84
N ARG A 255 6.37 -11.14 12.11
CA ARG A 255 7.33 -10.65 13.11
C ARG A 255 8.74 -11.24 12.97
N GLY A 256 8.92 -12.27 12.16
CA GLY A 256 10.17 -13.04 12.03
C GLY A 256 9.89 -14.53 11.83
N GLN A 257 10.72 -15.37 12.47
CA GLN A 257 10.65 -16.83 12.38
C GLN A 257 9.25 -17.38 12.74
N PRO A 258 8.73 -18.38 12.01
CA PRO A 258 9.41 -19.23 11.03
C PRO A 258 9.56 -18.61 9.62
N SER A 259 8.98 -17.43 9.37
CA SER A 259 9.11 -16.73 8.09
C SER A 259 10.45 -16.00 7.98
N ILE A 260 10.91 -15.80 6.75
CA ILE A 260 12.19 -15.17 6.42
C ILE A 260 11.96 -13.69 6.14
N THR A 261 12.59 -12.80 6.90
CA THR A 261 12.38 -11.33 6.83
C THR A 261 13.58 -10.55 6.30
N ASP A 262 14.70 -11.24 6.03
CA ASP A 262 15.94 -10.64 5.56
C ASP A 262 16.15 -10.83 4.06
N PHE A 263 16.32 -9.69 3.36
CA PHE A 263 16.48 -9.65 1.91
C PHE A 263 17.85 -9.11 1.49
N GLU A 264 18.44 -9.75 0.50
CA GLU A 264 19.50 -9.18 -0.32
C GLU A 264 18.87 -8.36 -1.46
N ILE A 265 19.34 -7.14 -1.67
CA ILE A 265 18.87 -6.26 -2.74
C ILE A 265 19.86 -6.31 -3.91
N LEU A 266 19.50 -7.04 -4.97
CA LEU A 266 20.27 -7.06 -6.21
C LEU A 266 19.93 -5.84 -7.07
N GLU A 267 20.94 -5.06 -7.42
CA GLU A 267 20.82 -3.98 -8.40
C GLU A 267 21.11 -4.52 -9.80
N ASN A 268 20.17 -4.34 -10.74
CA ASN A 268 20.46 -4.60 -12.15
C ASN A 268 21.42 -3.52 -12.65
N GLN A 269 22.64 -3.91 -13.01
CA GLN A 269 23.57 -3.03 -13.73
C GLN A 269 23.00 -2.67 -15.12
N PRO A 270 23.30 -1.46 -15.64
CA PRO A 270 22.72 -0.93 -16.88
C PRO A 270 23.19 -1.67 -18.15
#